data_AF-A0A561S9N4-F1
#
_entry.id   AF-A0A561S9N4-F1
#
_cell.length_a   1.000
_cell.length_b   1.000
_cell.length_c   1.000
_cell.angle_alpha   90.00
_cell.angle_beta   90.00
_cell.angle_gamma   90.00
#
_symmetry.space_group_name_H-M   'P 1'
#
loop_
_entity.id
_entity.type
_entity.pdbx_description
1 polymer ?
#
loop_
_entity_poly.entity_id
_entity_poly.type
_entity_poly.pdbx_seq_one_letter_code
_entity_poly.pdbx_strand_id
1 'polypeptide(L)'
;MTTPASDPTGGNPIGGSPTEQTSADRTARPLARRRVLRLGAGVLGGGALLGAGAAGGMLAGWVPGGVQLKRALGMTGTDGTVPSVTPGQVHVEQVHSAARSREVTMVTMLPPGAGPSADLPVCVMLHGRGNDARGMVALGTPQFLAAAVADGVPPFAVVALDGGDAGYWHQHAPGDGDDPQAMLARELPGWLQARGLASPRAALGISMGGSGALQYAIGRTGGGHDLDAVALLSPAVFRTWADARTTGGYAGQADWQAHEPMLRLDALRVGSLGVWCGQEDPFCPAARDLARQAHARQAHFPDGLHTDGFWRRVLPDAIGLLGHTLATA
;
A
#
# COMPACT_ATOMS: atom_id res chain seq x y z
N MET A 1 -48.61 -31.07 33.61
CA MET A 1 -48.14 -30.87 35.00
C MET A 1 -47.07 -29.78 34.94
N THR A 2 -47.52 -28.52 35.04
CA THR A 2 -47.44 -27.65 36.23
C THR A 2 -46.11 -26.89 36.32
N THR A 3 -46.16 -25.63 35.89
CA THR A 3 -45.34 -24.47 36.29
C THR A 3 -45.46 -24.20 37.82
N PRO A 4 -44.90 -23.14 38.46
CA PRO A 4 -44.07 -22.01 38.01
C PRO A 4 -42.94 -21.54 38.99
N ALA A 5 -42.28 -20.42 38.61
CA ALA A 5 -41.92 -19.23 39.43
C ALA A 5 -40.70 -19.16 40.39
N SER A 6 -40.13 -17.94 40.37
CA SER A 6 -39.62 -17.09 41.47
C SER A 6 -38.13 -17.09 41.90
N ASP A 7 -37.49 -15.94 41.64
CA ASP A 7 -36.51 -15.16 42.44
C ASP A 7 -36.88 -15.08 43.96
N PRO A 8 -36.10 -14.49 44.93
CA PRO A 8 -34.80 -13.79 44.91
C PRO A 8 -33.91 -13.95 46.20
N THR A 9 -32.90 -13.08 46.38
CA THR A 9 -32.31 -12.51 47.64
C THR A 9 -31.30 -13.27 48.54
N GLY A 10 -30.31 -12.48 49.01
CA GLY A 10 -29.52 -12.68 50.25
C GLY A 10 -28.03 -12.85 49.95
N GLY A 11 -27.04 -12.18 50.56
CA GLY A 11 -26.95 -11.29 51.70
C GLY A 11 -25.45 -11.19 52.06
N ASN A 12 -25.00 -9.99 52.48
CA ASN A 12 -23.61 -9.64 52.84
C ASN A 12 -23.14 -10.39 54.13
N PRO A 13 -21.83 -10.47 54.48
CA PRO A 13 -21.25 -9.37 55.28
C PRO A 13 -19.71 -9.11 55.17
N ILE A 14 -19.37 -7.81 55.26
CA ILE A 14 -18.44 -7.11 56.19
C ILE A 14 -17.22 -7.86 56.78
N GLY A 15 -16.03 -7.22 56.69
CA GLY A 15 -15.12 -7.14 57.84
C GLY A 15 -13.64 -6.90 57.54
N GLY A 16 -13.12 -5.72 57.90
CA GLY A 16 -11.73 -5.58 58.38
C GLY A 16 -10.83 -4.53 57.70
N SER A 17 -10.87 -3.29 58.19
CA SER A 17 -9.69 -2.42 58.36
C SER A 17 -9.44 -2.30 59.87
N PRO A 18 -8.22 -2.00 60.38
CA PRO A 18 -7.63 -0.65 60.37
C PRO A 18 -6.07 -0.70 60.27
N THR A 19 -5.21 0.32 60.22
CA THR A 19 -5.05 1.68 60.81
C THR A 19 -3.82 2.28 60.06
N GLU A 20 -3.79 3.47 59.46
CA GLU A 20 -3.70 4.83 60.06
C GLU A 20 -2.45 4.98 60.97
N GLN A 21 -1.47 5.87 60.76
CA GLN A 21 -1.48 7.35 60.82
C GLN A 21 -0.11 7.87 60.28
N THR A 22 -0.01 8.84 59.35
CA THR A 22 -0.10 10.32 59.48
C THR A 22 0.88 10.91 60.50
N SER A 23 1.80 11.81 60.14
CA SER A 23 1.65 13.29 60.20
C SER A 23 3.09 13.88 60.38
N ALA A 24 3.48 15.11 60.07
CA ALA A 24 2.78 16.33 59.72
C ALA A 24 3.73 17.34 59.04
N ASP A 25 3.05 18.26 58.38
CA ASP A 25 3.37 19.54 57.75
C ASP A 25 3.96 20.63 58.69
N ARG A 26 4.80 21.53 58.13
CA ARG A 26 4.60 23.00 58.24
C ARG A 26 5.54 23.89 57.38
N THR A 27 4.91 24.58 56.42
CA THR A 27 4.93 26.04 56.09
C THR A 27 6.20 26.80 55.58
N ALA A 28 6.11 27.18 54.28
CA ALA A 28 6.05 28.54 53.67
C ALA A 28 7.25 29.54 53.57
N ARG A 29 7.74 29.68 52.31
CA ARG A 29 8.07 30.87 51.45
C ARG A 29 9.23 31.84 51.81
N PRO A 30 9.79 32.63 50.83
CA PRO A 30 10.24 32.28 49.48
C PRO A 30 11.64 32.90 49.14
N LEU A 31 12.46 32.29 48.29
CA LEU A 31 13.59 32.98 47.66
C LEU A 31 13.76 32.57 46.19
N ALA A 32 13.74 33.57 45.32
CA ALA A 32 14.05 33.48 43.91
C ALA A 32 15.55 33.19 43.70
N ARG A 33 15.90 32.29 42.78
CA ARG A 33 16.94 32.52 41.74
C ARG A 33 17.16 31.30 40.83
N ARG A 34 17.12 31.61 39.52
CA ARG A 34 17.84 31.01 38.38
C ARG A 34 17.42 29.63 37.86
N ARG A 35 16.75 29.69 36.70
CA ARG A 35 16.79 28.71 35.60
C ARG A 35 18.21 28.16 35.38
N VAL A 36 18.34 26.85 35.24
CA VAL A 36 19.19 26.21 34.21
C VAL A 36 18.49 24.93 33.77
N LEU A 37 17.97 24.95 32.55
CA LEU A 37 17.55 23.77 31.79
C LEU A 37 18.83 23.03 31.41
N ARG A 38 19.07 21.83 31.98
CA ARG A 38 20.15 20.95 31.53
C ARG A 38 19.69 20.23 30.27
N LEU A 39 19.80 20.91 29.13
CA LEU A 39 19.96 20.26 27.83
C LEU A 39 21.36 19.64 27.81
N GLY A 40 21.43 18.32 27.69
CA GLY A 40 22.69 17.60 27.50
C GLY A 40 23.38 18.09 26.24
N ALA A 41 24.55 18.69 26.42
CA ALA A 41 25.44 19.09 25.35
C ALA A 41 26.15 17.86 24.77
N GLY A 42 25.74 17.44 23.58
CA GLY A 42 26.58 16.65 22.68
C GLY A 42 27.46 17.60 21.87
N VAL A 43 28.70 17.77 22.33
CA VAL A 43 29.90 18.33 21.67
C VAL A 43 29.66 19.14 20.37
N LEU A 44 29.73 20.47 20.50
CA LEU A 44 30.19 21.34 19.42
C LEU A 44 31.72 21.38 19.45
N GLY A 45 32.35 21.01 18.32
CA GLY A 45 33.79 21.13 18.16
C GLY A 45 34.24 20.73 16.76
N GLY A 46 34.11 21.64 15.79
CA GLY A 46 34.69 21.47 14.45
C GLY A 46 34.06 22.44 13.46
N GLY A 47 34.87 23.33 12.90
CA GLY A 47 34.42 24.49 12.14
C GLY A 47 33.65 24.18 10.86
N ALA A 48 32.88 25.17 10.43
CA ALA A 48 32.21 25.22 9.14
C ALA A 48 33.22 25.10 7.99
N LEU A 49 33.38 23.88 7.46
CA LEU A 49 33.73 23.58 6.07
C LEU A 49 33.18 22.18 5.76
N LEU A 50 31.87 21.99 5.85
CA LEU A 50 31.23 20.96 5.04
C LEU A 50 31.32 21.48 3.61
N GLY A 51 32.41 21.13 2.91
CA GLY A 51 32.57 21.47 1.50
C GLY A 51 31.30 21.10 0.74
N ALA A 52 30.97 21.85 -0.32
CA ALA A 52 29.76 21.65 -1.11
C ALA A 52 29.49 20.16 -1.46
N GLY A 53 30.52 19.32 -1.53
CA GLY A 53 30.42 17.87 -1.70
C GLY A 53 29.79 17.08 -0.52
N ALA A 54 29.99 17.47 0.75
CA ALA A 54 29.41 16.76 1.90
C ALA A 54 27.92 17.13 2.11
N ALA A 55 27.58 18.42 1.98
CA ALA A 55 26.19 18.87 1.94
C ALA A 55 25.47 18.33 0.69
N GLY A 56 26.15 18.32 -0.46
CA GLY A 56 25.69 17.69 -1.69
C GLY A 56 25.46 16.18 -1.53
N GLY A 57 26.34 15.45 -0.84
CA GLY A 57 26.18 14.02 -0.57
C GLY A 57 25.01 13.70 0.38
N MET A 58 24.77 14.53 1.39
CA MET A 58 23.59 14.39 2.28
C MET A 58 22.29 14.69 1.52
N LEU A 59 22.27 15.75 0.70
CA LEU A 59 21.15 16.10 -0.18
C LEU A 59 21.00 15.16 -1.39
N ALA A 60 22.02 14.39 -1.75
CA ALA A 60 21.94 13.34 -2.75
C ALA A 60 21.49 11.99 -2.17
N GLY A 61 21.30 11.89 -0.84
CA GLY A 61 20.92 10.66 -0.16
C GLY A 61 22.04 9.63 0.01
N TRP A 62 23.30 10.05 -0.16
CA TRP A 62 24.48 9.16 -0.11
C TRP A 62 25.01 8.95 1.32
N VAL A 63 24.43 9.62 2.32
CA VAL A 63 24.82 9.56 3.74
C VAL A 63 23.57 9.24 4.60
N PRO A 64 23.70 8.41 5.67
CA PRO A 64 22.61 8.19 6.62
C PRO A 64 22.04 9.51 7.15
N GLY A 65 20.71 9.68 7.12
CA GLY A 65 20.03 10.91 7.53
C GLY A 65 19.64 11.87 6.39
N GLY A 66 20.10 11.62 5.15
CA GLY A 66 19.82 12.49 4.01
C GLY A 66 18.32 12.62 3.67
N VAL A 67 17.57 11.53 3.74
CA VAL A 67 16.10 11.55 3.49
C VAL A 67 15.35 12.30 4.59
N GLN A 68 15.74 12.12 5.85
CA GLN A 68 15.15 12.85 6.99
C GLN A 68 15.44 14.35 6.88
N LEU A 69 16.65 14.72 6.47
CA LEU A 69 17.03 16.10 6.21
C LEU A 69 16.23 16.69 5.04
N LYS A 70 16.15 16.00 3.89
CA LYS A 70 15.31 16.42 2.76
C LYS A 70 13.87 16.65 3.17
N ARG A 71 13.29 15.74 3.96
CA ARG A 71 11.94 15.87 4.48
C ARG A 71 11.79 17.12 5.36
N ALA A 72 12.73 17.36 6.27
CA ALA A 72 12.73 18.54 7.13
C ALA A 72 12.88 19.85 6.34
N LEU A 73 13.59 19.81 5.21
CA LEU A 73 13.79 20.94 4.31
C LEU A 73 12.66 21.10 3.27
N GLY A 74 11.64 20.24 3.27
CA GLY A 74 10.54 20.28 2.29
C GLY A 74 10.94 19.87 0.87
N MET A 75 12.06 19.16 0.72
CA MET A 75 12.63 18.74 -0.56
C MET A 75 12.16 17.36 -1.03
N THR A 76 11.00 16.89 -0.55
CA THR A 76 10.39 15.60 -0.92
C THR A 76 9.12 15.77 -1.76
N GLY A 77 8.95 16.96 -2.34
CA GLY A 77 7.78 17.38 -3.09
C GLY A 77 6.48 17.48 -2.26
N THR A 78 5.43 18.02 -2.87
CA THR A 78 4.13 18.32 -2.22
C THR A 78 3.15 17.16 -2.32
N ASP A 79 2.67 16.63 -1.20
CA ASP A 79 1.70 15.53 -1.20
C ASP A 79 0.46 15.82 -2.05
N GLY A 80 -0.01 14.79 -2.74
CA GLY A 80 -1.28 14.82 -3.44
C GLY A 80 -2.44 14.78 -2.46
N THR A 81 -3.52 15.45 -2.84
CA THR A 81 -4.76 15.52 -2.08
C THR A 81 -5.86 14.76 -2.81
N VAL A 82 -6.78 14.17 -2.05
CA VAL A 82 -7.97 13.53 -2.64
C VAL A 82 -8.82 14.60 -3.32
N PRO A 83 -9.22 14.42 -4.59
CA PRO A 83 -10.07 15.37 -5.30
C PRO A 83 -11.42 15.55 -4.58
N SER A 84 -11.89 16.79 -4.49
CA SER A 84 -13.20 17.13 -3.91
C SER A 84 -14.31 16.97 -4.93
N VAL A 85 -14.51 15.74 -5.43
CA VAL A 85 -15.53 15.37 -6.42
C VAL A 85 -16.40 14.23 -5.89
N THR A 86 -17.64 14.15 -6.35
CA THR A 86 -18.53 13.03 -6.02
C THR A 86 -18.02 11.76 -6.72
N PRO A 87 -17.65 10.69 -5.98
CA PRO A 87 -17.21 9.45 -6.59
C PRO A 87 -18.38 8.68 -7.24
N GLY A 88 -18.05 7.71 -8.09
CA GLY A 88 -19.02 6.71 -8.55
C GLY A 88 -19.39 5.71 -7.45
N GLN A 89 -20.18 4.69 -7.81
CA GLN A 89 -20.64 3.69 -6.84
C GLN A 89 -19.47 2.85 -6.33
N VAL A 90 -19.44 2.62 -5.02
CA VAL A 90 -18.50 1.71 -4.35
C VAL A 90 -19.30 0.59 -3.71
N HIS A 91 -19.04 -0.64 -4.13
CA HIS A 91 -19.64 -1.84 -3.56
C HIS A 91 -18.58 -2.60 -2.75
N VAL A 92 -18.92 -2.96 -1.51
CA VAL A 92 -18.04 -3.69 -0.60
C VAL A 92 -18.75 -4.97 -0.17
N GLU A 93 -18.05 -6.10 -0.29
CA GLU A 93 -18.60 -7.40 0.07
C GLU A 93 -17.52 -8.37 0.54
N GLN A 94 -17.97 -9.44 1.20
CA GLN A 94 -17.12 -10.58 1.55
C GLN A 94 -17.35 -11.71 0.55
N VAL A 95 -16.27 -12.31 0.07
CA VAL A 95 -16.31 -13.50 -0.77
C VAL A 95 -15.41 -14.58 -0.19
N HIS A 96 -15.86 -15.83 -0.25
CA HIS A 96 -15.05 -16.97 0.16
C HIS A 96 -13.99 -17.29 -0.90
N SER A 97 -12.71 -17.22 -0.52
CA SER A 97 -11.60 -17.66 -1.35
C SER A 97 -11.16 -19.06 -0.93
N ALA A 98 -11.28 -20.02 -1.85
CA ALA A 98 -10.79 -21.38 -1.64
C ALA A 98 -9.26 -21.42 -1.73
N ALA A 99 -8.68 -20.66 -2.65
CA ALA A 99 -7.24 -20.48 -2.80
C ALA A 99 -6.59 -19.90 -1.54
N ARG A 100 -7.34 -19.11 -0.75
CA ARG A 100 -6.86 -18.51 0.50
C ARG A 100 -7.44 -19.08 1.78
N SER A 101 -8.29 -20.09 1.66
CA SER A 101 -8.99 -20.77 2.76
C SER A 101 -9.66 -19.80 3.74
N ARG A 102 -10.22 -18.69 3.25
CA ARG A 102 -10.80 -17.62 4.09
C ARG A 102 -11.81 -16.75 3.33
N GLU A 103 -12.59 -15.98 4.09
CA GLU A 103 -13.30 -14.82 3.55
C GLU A 103 -12.32 -13.68 3.25
N VAL A 104 -12.48 -13.05 2.09
CA VAL A 104 -11.74 -11.85 1.70
C VAL A 104 -12.71 -10.72 1.40
N THR A 105 -12.35 -9.49 1.75
CA THR A 105 -13.07 -8.31 1.28
C THR A 105 -12.77 -8.10 -0.20
N MET A 106 -13.81 -7.91 -1.00
CA MET A 106 -13.71 -7.38 -2.36
C MET A 106 -14.43 -6.03 -2.42
N VAL A 107 -13.78 -5.05 -3.04
CA VAL A 107 -14.33 -3.71 -3.23
C VAL A 107 -14.35 -3.38 -4.71
N THR A 108 -15.54 -3.15 -5.26
CA THR A 108 -15.72 -2.70 -6.65
C THR A 108 -16.00 -1.20 -6.66
N MET A 109 -15.21 -0.44 -7.41
CA MET A 109 -15.31 1.00 -7.57
C MET A 109 -15.64 1.30 -9.04
N LEU A 110 -16.85 1.78 -9.30
CA LEU A 110 -17.33 2.10 -10.65
C LEU A 110 -17.10 3.58 -10.96
N PRO A 111 -16.85 3.94 -12.23
CA PRO A 111 -16.81 5.34 -12.64
C PRO A 111 -18.22 5.97 -12.53
N PRO A 112 -18.32 7.31 -12.36
CA PRO A 112 -19.61 7.99 -12.28
C PRO A 112 -20.52 7.69 -13.48
N GLY A 113 -21.80 7.43 -13.21
CA GLY A 113 -22.80 7.15 -14.25
C GLY A 113 -22.76 5.74 -14.84
N ALA A 114 -21.80 4.90 -14.46
CA ALA A 114 -21.74 3.51 -14.87
C ALA A 114 -22.39 2.56 -13.85
N GLY A 115 -23.01 1.49 -14.36
CA GLY A 115 -23.34 0.29 -13.59
C GLY A 115 -22.40 -0.86 -13.96
N PRO A 116 -22.49 -2.01 -13.27
CA PRO A 116 -21.78 -3.22 -13.68
C PRO A 116 -22.13 -3.59 -15.13
N SER A 117 -21.09 -3.79 -15.95
CA SER A 117 -21.22 -4.16 -17.36
C SER A 117 -20.03 -4.98 -17.82
N ALA A 118 -20.28 -5.95 -18.70
CA ALA A 118 -19.25 -6.77 -19.33
C ALA A 118 -18.43 -5.97 -20.37
N ASP A 119 -18.95 -4.82 -20.82
CA ASP A 119 -18.25 -3.93 -21.75
C ASP A 119 -17.36 -2.93 -21.03
N LEU A 120 -17.48 -2.79 -19.70
CA LEU A 120 -16.65 -1.91 -18.90
C LEU A 120 -15.33 -2.62 -18.55
N PRO A 121 -14.16 -2.12 -19.00
CA PRO A 121 -12.89 -2.74 -18.65
C PRO A 121 -12.66 -2.74 -17.14
N VAL A 122 -11.98 -3.76 -16.64
CA VAL A 122 -11.67 -3.91 -15.21
C VAL A 122 -10.17 -3.82 -14.97
N CYS A 123 -9.77 -2.96 -14.03
CA CYS A 123 -8.45 -2.92 -13.44
C CYS A 123 -8.49 -3.51 -12.03
N VAL A 124 -7.69 -4.53 -11.75
CA VAL A 124 -7.49 -5.00 -10.38
C VAL A 124 -6.50 -4.09 -9.65
N MET A 125 -6.76 -3.72 -8.40
CA MET A 125 -5.90 -2.85 -7.58
C MET A 125 -5.40 -3.59 -6.35
N LEU A 126 -4.08 -3.68 -6.19
CA LEU A 126 -3.42 -4.45 -5.13
C LEU A 126 -2.77 -3.51 -4.12
N HIS A 127 -3.15 -3.67 -2.85
CA HIS A 127 -2.71 -2.84 -1.74
C HIS A 127 -1.28 -3.14 -1.27
N GLY A 128 -0.69 -2.14 -0.59
CA GLY A 128 0.60 -2.26 0.08
C GLY A 128 0.53 -3.03 1.41
N ARG A 129 1.69 -3.33 1.99
CA ARG A 129 1.82 -3.99 3.29
C ARG A 129 1.09 -3.21 4.38
N GLY A 130 0.40 -3.92 5.28
CA GLY A 130 -0.34 -3.31 6.40
C GLY A 130 -1.58 -2.52 5.99
N ASN A 131 -2.08 -2.75 4.78
CA ASN A 131 -3.30 -2.15 4.25
C ASN A 131 -4.27 -3.25 3.75
N ASP A 132 -5.43 -2.88 3.23
CA ASP A 132 -6.46 -3.83 2.78
C ASP A 132 -7.26 -3.29 1.57
N ALA A 133 -8.31 -4.00 1.14
CA ALA A 133 -9.16 -3.56 0.03
C ALA A 133 -9.86 -2.20 0.30
N ARG A 134 -10.31 -1.96 1.53
CA ARG A 134 -10.98 -0.71 1.93
C ARG A 134 -9.99 0.44 2.01
N GLY A 135 -8.73 0.16 2.31
CA GLY A 135 -7.63 1.09 2.23
C GLY A 135 -7.47 1.75 0.87
N MET A 136 -7.78 1.03 -0.22
CA MET A 136 -7.72 1.60 -1.57
C MET A 136 -8.84 2.63 -1.79
N VAL A 137 -9.98 2.49 -1.12
CA VAL A 137 -11.02 3.53 -1.06
C VAL A 137 -10.54 4.73 -0.24
N ALA A 138 -9.94 4.48 0.93
CA ALA A 138 -9.43 5.53 1.81
C ALA A 138 -8.25 6.33 1.19
N LEU A 139 -7.51 5.72 0.26
CA LEU A 139 -6.51 6.41 -0.54
C LEU A 139 -7.14 7.50 -1.43
N GLY A 140 -8.41 7.35 -1.79
CA GLY A 140 -9.17 8.27 -2.63
C GLY A 140 -9.43 7.76 -4.05
N THR A 141 -9.17 6.48 -4.34
CA THR A 141 -9.27 5.91 -5.69
C THR A 141 -10.61 6.19 -6.38
N PRO A 142 -11.80 6.08 -5.73
CA PRO A 142 -13.06 6.44 -6.38
C PRO A 142 -13.16 7.90 -6.84
N GLN A 143 -12.60 8.84 -6.05
CA GLN A 143 -12.57 10.26 -6.37
C GLN A 143 -11.58 10.56 -7.49
N PHE A 144 -10.41 9.93 -7.48
CA PHE A 144 -9.45 10.07 -8.58
C PHE A 144 -9.97 9.48 -9.88
N LEU A 145 -10.64 8.33 -9.84
CA LEU A 145 -11.31 7.74 -11.00
C LEU A 145 -12.40 8.67 -11.54
N ALA A 146 -13.24 9.23 -10.65
CA ALA A 146 -14.28 10.18 -11.04
C ALA A 146 -13.72 11.46 -11.68
N ALA A 147 -12.66 12.04 -11.09
CA ALA A 147 -12.00 13.22 -11.63
C ALA A 147 -11.38 12.92 -13.01
N ALA A 148 -10.67 11.81 -13.15
CA ALA A 148 -10.05 11.42 -14.40
C ALA A 148 -11.07 11.23 -15.54
N VAL A 149 -12.19 10.57 -15.26
CA VAL A 149 -13.28 10.38 -16.25
C VAL A 149 -13.91 11.71 -16.63
N ALA A 150 -14.12 12.62 -15.66
CA ALA A 150 -14.60 13.97 -15.95
C ALA A 150 -13.63 14.78 -16.83
N ASP A 151 -12.33 14.53 -16.69
CA ASP A 151 -11.25 15.14 -17.50
C ASP A 151 -11.00 14.42 -18.84
N GLY A 152 -11.81 13.42 -19.19
CA GLY A 152 -11.79 12.77 -20.49
C GLY A 152 -11.00 11.46 -20.57
N VAL A 153 -10.51 10.93 -19.44
CA VAL A 153 -9.94 9.57 -19.41
C VAL A 153 -11.06 8.55 -19.66
N PRO A 154 -10.90 7.57 -20.57
CA PRO A 154 -11.91 6.56 -20.80
C PRO A 154 -12.27 5.78 -19.53
N PRO A 155 -13.57 5.50 -19.29
CA PRO A 155 -14.03 4.89 -18.05
C PRO A 155 -13.64 3.41 -17.94
N PHE A 156 -13.28 2.99 -16.73
CA PHE A 156 -13.05 1.59 -16.36
C PHE A 156 -13.42 1.38 -14.89
N ALA A 157 -13.72 0.15 -14.50
CA ALA A 157 -13.95 -0.22 -13.10
C ALA A 157 -12.62 -0.56 -12.41
N VAL A 158 -12.52 -0.25 -11.12
CA VAL A 158 -11.40 -0.68 -10.27
C VAL A 158 -11.91 -1.69 -9.24
N VAL A 159 -11.22 -2.82 -9.10
CA VAL A 159 -11.57 -3.86 -8.12
C VAL A 159 -10.38 -4.08 -7.20
N ALA A 160 -10.55 -3.83 -5.90
CA ALA A 160 -9.55 -4.12 -4.87
C ALA A 160 -9.95 -5.35 -4.05
N LEU A 161 -8.97 -6.12 -3.61
CA LEU A 161 -9.16 -7.32 -2.79
C LEU A 161 -8.22 -7.30 -1.59
N ASP A 162 -8.60 -7.97 -0.51
CA ASP A 162 -7.66 -8.27 0.57
C ASP A 162 -6.59 -9.23 0.02
N GLY A 163 -5.32 -8.90 0.23
CA GLY A 163 -4.15 -9.71 -0.13
C GLY A 163 -3.39 -10.27 1.06
N GLY A 164 -3.81 -9.90 2.29
CA GLY A 164 -3.11 -10.21 3.53
C GLY A 164 -2.04 -9.19 3.89
N ASP A 165 -1.57 -9.24 5.13
CA ASP A 165 -0.83 -8.11 5.71
C ASP A 165 0.62 -8.01 5.23
N ALA A 166 1.25 -9.15 4.91
CA ALA A 166 2.71 -9.25 4.84
C ALA A 166 3.27 -10.25 3.80
N GLY A 167 2.45 -11.03 3.11
CA GLY A 167 2.90 -12.15 2.28
C GLY A 167 3.38 -11.80 0.86
N TYR A 168 3.57 -10.51 0.53
CA TYR A 168 3.97 -10.06 -0.83
C TYR A 168 3.12 -10.60 -1.99
N TRP A 169 1.85 -10.88 -1.70
CA TRP A 169 0.90 -11.43 -2.65
C TRP A 169 1.36 -12.77 -3.24
N HIS A 170 2.11 -13.61 -2.53
CA HIS A 170 2.39 -14.99 -2.93
C HIS A 170 2.15 -15.98 -1.78
N GLN A 171 2.10 -17.27 -2.11
CA GLN A 171 1.95 -18.33 -1.13
C GLN A 171 3.23 -18.49 -0.30
N HIS A 172 3.12 -18.40 1.04
CA HIS A 172 4.32 -18.37 1.89
C HIS A 172 4.94 -19.76 2.09
N ALA A 173 4.12 -20.81 2.15
CA ALA A 173 4.59 -22.18 2.19
C ALA A 173 3.69 -23.08 1.33
N PRO A 174 4.25 -24.01 0.53
CA PRO A 174 3.45 -24.95 -0.24
C PRO A 174 2.45 -25.70 0.64
N GLY A 175 1.17 -25.56 0.33
CA GLY A 175 0.08 -26.23 1.04
C GLY A 175 -0.42 -25.54 2.32
N ASP A 176 0.03 -24.31 2.62
CA ASP A 176 -0.54 -23.49 3.72
C ASP A 176 -2.00 -23.07 3.47
N GLY A 177 -2.49 -23.23 2.24
CA GLY A 177 -3.85 -22.87 1.84
C GLY A 177 -4.06 -21.36 1.70
N ASP A 178 -2.99 -20.54 1.67
CA ASP A 178 -3.04 -19.09 1.45
C ASP A 178 -2.30 -18.67 0.17
N ASP A 179 -2.96 -18.80 -0.96
CA ASP A 179 -2.40 -18.42 -2.27
C ASP A 179 -3.16 -17.23 -2.89
N PRO A 180 -2.71 -15.99 -2.62
CA PRO A 180 -3.29 -14.80 -3.23
C PRO A 180 -3.08 -14.70 -4.75
N GLN A 181 -2.01 -15.26 -5.34
CA GLN A 181 -1.88 -15.27 -6.81
C GLN A 181 -2.90 -16.21 -7.43
N ALA A 182 -3.13 -17.38 -6.85
CA ALA A 182 -4.17 -18.30 -7.29
C ALA A 182 -5.57 -17.69 -7.18
N MET A 183 -5.86 -16.95 -6.10
CA MET A 183 -7.13 -16.23 -5.95
C MET A 183 -7.34 -15.26 -7.13
N LEU A 184 -6.34 -14.43 -7.43
CA LEU A 184 -6.40 -13.47 -8.54
C LEU A 184 -6.53 -14.15 -9.92
N ALA A 185 -5.87 -15.28 -10.11
CA ALA A 185 -5.85 -15.97 -11.40
C ALA A 185 -7.10 -16.84 -11.64
N ARG A 186 -7.60 -17.53 -10.61
CA ARG A 186 -8.59 -18.61 -10.75
C ARG A 186 -9.98 -18.24 -10.23
N GLU A 187 -10.07 -17.35 -9.25
CA GLU A 187 -11.34 -17.06 -8.57
C GLU A 187 -11.91 -15.71 -9.00
N LEU A 188 -11.07 -14.67 -9.02
CA LEU A 188 -11.47 -13.30 -9.36
C LEU A 188 -12.24 -13.20 -10.70
N PRO A 189 -11.81 -13.82 -11.82
CA PRO A 189 -12.58 -13.74 -13.07
C PRO A 189 -14.02 -14.24 -12.92
N GLY A 190 -14.22 -15.35 -12.19
CA GLY A 190 -15.55 -15.91 -11.94
C GLY A 190 -16.39 -15.02 -11.03
N TRP A 191 -15.79 -14.41 -10.01
CA TRP A 191 -16.48 -13.46 -9.13
C TRP A 191 -16.94 -12.20 -9.88
N LEU A 192 -16.11 -11.67 -10.78
CA LEU A 192 -16.46 -10.53 -11.61
C LEU A 192 -17.58 -10.87 -12.59
N GLN A 193 -17.48 -12.02 -13.27
CA GLN A 193 -18.52 -12.47 -14.18
C GLN A 193 -19.88 -12.65 -13.47
N ALA A 194 -19.90 -13.21 -12.26
CA ALA A 194 -21.12 -13.36 -11.46
C ALA A 194 -21.78 -12.01 -11.10
N ARG A 195 -21.02 -10.91 -11.18
CA ARG A 195 -21.48 -9.53 -10.93
C ARG A 195 -21.68 -8.74 -12.23
N GLY A 196 -21.63 -9.41 -13.38
CA GLY A 196 -21.79 -8.79 -14.69
C GLY A 196 -20.62 -7.90 -15.11
N LEU A 197 -19.41 -8.14 -14.58
CA LEU A 197 -18.19 -7.42 -14.93
C LEU A 197 -17.26 -8.27 -15.81
N ALA A 198 -16.42 -7.60 -16.59
CA ALA A 198 -15.39 -8.25 -17.39
C ALA A 198 -14.27 -8.87 -16.52
N SER A 199 -13.55 -9.84 -17.09
CA SER A 199 -12.27 -10.29 -16.53
C SER A 199 -11.26 -9.13 -16.47
N PRO A 200 -10.32 -9.11 -15.51
CA PRO A 200 -9.35 -8.04 -15.40
C PRO A 200 -8.49 -7.95 -16.67
N ARG A 201 -8.42 -6.75 -17.23
CA ARG A 201 -7.58 -6.39 -18.38
C ARG A 201 -6.38 -5.55 -17.98
N ALA A 202 -6.39 -4.99 -16.76
CA ALA A 202 -5.26 -4.25 -16.21
C ALA A 202 -5.03 -4.53 -14.73
N ALA A 203 -3.85 -4.14 -14.24
CA ALA A 203 -3.52 -4.17 -12.81
C ALA A 203 -2.86 -2.86 -12.36
N LEU A 204 -3.20 -2.41 -11.15
CA LEU A 204 -2.52 -1.34 -10.43
C LEU A 204 -2.00 -1.89 -9.11
N GLY A 205 -0.74 -1.63 -8.80
CA GLY A 205 -0.13 -2.13 -7.56
C GLY A 205 0.64 -1.04 -6.80
N ILE A 206 0.45 -0.99 -5.48
CA ILE A 206 1.15 -0.06 -4.60
C ILE A 206 2.10 -0.83 -3.67
N SER A 207 3.38 -0.45 -3.60
CA SER A 207 4.34 -1.06 -2.66
C SER A 207 4.37 -2.59 -2.82
N MET A 208 4.03 -3.34 -1.78
CA MET A 208 3.83 -4.79 -1.79
C MET A 208 2.91 -5.26 -2.94
N GLY A 209 1.82 -4.54 -3.19
CA GLY A 209 0.91 -4.79 -4.29
C GLY A 209 1.52 -4.50 -5.67
N GLY A 210 2.56 -3.68 -5.75
CA GLY A 210 3.34 -3.49 -6.98
C GLY A 210 4.10 -4.75 -7.39
N SER A 211 4.71 -5.45 -6.42
CA SER A 211 5.27 -6.78 -6.65
C SER A 211 4.18 -7.79 -7.02
N GLY A 212 3.07 -7.80 -6.28
CA GLY A 212 1.92 -8.66 -6.58
C GLY A 212 1.33 -8.46 -7.98
N ALA A 213 1.28 -7.23 -8.48
CA ALA A 213 0.73 -6.91 -9.79
C ALA A 213 1.65 -7.39 -10.93
N LEU A 214 2.97 -7.32 -10.73
CA LEU A 214 3.94 -7.90 -11.66
C LEU A 214 3.87 -9.42 -11.67
N GLN A 215 3.80 -10.05 -10.50
CA GLN A 215 3.62 -11.50 -10.39
C GLN A 215 2.33 -11.95 -11.11
N TYR A 216 1.24 -11.20 -10.91
CA TYR A 216 -0.03 -11.46 -11.58
C TYR A 216 0.10 -11.35 -13.11
N ALA A 217 0.75 -10.31 -13.61
CA ALA A 217 0.98 -10.13 -15.05
C ALA A 217 1.82 -11.26 -15.65
N ILE A 218 2.91 -11.65 -14.98
CA ILE A 218 3.77 -12.77 -15.40
C ILE A 218 2.99 -14.08 -15.39
N GLY A 219 2.21 -14.35 -14.34
CA GLY A 219 1.42 -15.58 -14.19
C GLY A 219 0.30 -15.73 -15.22
N ARG A 220 -0.16 -14.63 -15.82
CA ARG A 220 -1.16 -14.66 -16.91
C ARG A 220 -0.56 -15.00 -18.28
N THR A 221 0.75 -14.82 -18.45
CA THR A 221 1.42 -15.03 -19.73
C THR A 221 1.25 -16.49 -20.17
N GLY A 222 0.68 -16.70 -21.36
CA GLY A 222 0.44 -18.03 -21.92
C GLY A 222 -0.79 -18.77 -21.36
N GLY A 223 -1.50 -18.21 -20.38
CA GLY A 223 -2.74 -18.76 -19.81
C GLY A 223 -4.03 -18.17 -20.39
N GLY A 224 -3.93 -17.23 -21.35
CA GLY A 224 -5.06 -16.54 -21.96
C GLY A 224 -4.64 -15.19 -22.56
N HIS A 225 -5.46 -14.16 -22.33
CA HIS A 225 -5.14 -12.78 -22.71
C HIS A 225 -4.20 -12.15 -21.68
N ASP A 226 -3.05 -11.65 -22.15
CA ASP A 226 -2.12 -10.85 -21.35
C ASP A 226 -2.83 -9.60 -20.80
N LEU A 227 -2.25 -8.95 -19.78
CA LEU A 227 -2.79 -7.66 -19.35
C LEU A 227 -2.49 -6.59 -20.40
N ASP A 228 -3.47 -5.74 -20.69
CA ASP A 228 -3.26 -4.61 -21.58
C ASP A 228 -2.41 -3.53 -20.91
N ALA A 229 -2.57 -3.35 -19.59
CA ALA A 229 -1.85 -2.33 -18.84
C ALA A 229 -1.52 -2.75 -17.41
N VAL A 230 -0.34 -2.34 -16.94
CA VAL A 230 0.08 -2.43 -15.54
C VAL A 230 0.62 -1.08 -15.08
N ALA A 231 0.14 -0.58 -13.95
CA ALA A 231 0.60 0.66 -13.32
C ALA A 231 1.14 0.38 -11.92
N LEU A 232 2.36 0.83 -11.64
CA LEU A 232 3.07 0.52 -10.39
C LEU A 232 3.44 1.79 -9.65
N LEU A 233 3.00 1.90 -8.39
CA LEU A 233 3.29 3.02 -7.50
C LEU A 233 4.22 2.53 -6.39
N SER A 234 5.43 3.06 -6.36
CA SER A 234 6.48 2.66 -5.42
C SER A 234 6.65 1.14 -5.29
N PRO A 235 6.81 0.36 -6.39
CA PRO A 235 6.75 -1.10 -6.32
C PRO A 235 7.85 -1.64 -5.41
N ALA A 236 7.46 -2.43 -4.41
CA ALA A 236 8.39 -3.06 -3.48
C ALA A 236 8.96 -4.33 -4.10
N VAL A 237 9.95 -4.16 -4.97
CA VAL A 237 10.65 -5.23 -5.68
C VAL A 237 12.13 -5.25 -5.32
N PHE A 238 12.76 -6.42 -5.39
CA PHE A 238 14.10 -6.63 -4.87
C PHE A 238 15.04 -7.16 -5.94
N ARG A 239 16.26 -6.63 -5.94
CA ARG A 239 17.34 -7.06 -6.86
C ARG A 239 18.16 -8.20 -6.27
N THR A 240 18.20 -8.27 -4.95
CA THR A 240 19.01 -9.25 -4.21
C THR A 240 18.24 -9.78 -3.01
N TRP A 241 18.58 -11.01 -2.60
CA TRP A 241 18.06 -11.57 -1.35
C TRP A 241 18.42 -10.71 -0.13
N ALA A 242 19.58 -10.06 -0.13
CA ALA A 242 20.02 -9.21 0.97
C ALA A 242 19.07 -8.02 1.19
N ASP A 243 18.49 -7.48 0.12
CA ASP A 243 17.47 -6.43 0.19
C ASP A 243 16.12 -7.03 0.63
N ALA A 244 15.70 -8.13 -0.01
CA ALA A 244 14.39 -8.75 0.22
C ALA A 244 14.17 -9.20 1.67
N ARG A 245 15.19 -9.83 2.29
CA ARG A 245 15.11 -10.38 3.65
C ARG A 245 14.82 -9.32 4.72
N THR A 246 15.08 -8.04 4.43
CA THR A 246 14.81 -6.94 5.38
C THR A 246 13.33 -6.69 5.62
N THR A 247 12.46 -7.21 4.74
CA THR A 247 11.02 -6.94 4.78
C THR A 247 10.19 -8.04 5.45
N GLY A 248 10.80 -9.22 5.69
CA GLY A 248 10.09 -10.40 6.19
C GLY A 248 9.00 -10.90 5.24
N GLY A 249 9.06 -10.53 3.96
CA GLY A 249 8.06 -10.88 2.95
C GLY A 249 8.14 -12.29 2.40
N TYR A 250 9.29 -12.94 2.56
CA TYR A 250 9.61 -14.25 2.00
C TYR A 250 10.10 -15.18 3.10
N ALA A 251 9.76 -16.47 3.01
CA ALA A 251 10.15 -17.48 3.99
C ALA A 251 11.68 -17.70 4.01
N GLY A 252 12.33 -17.47 2.88
CA GLY A 252 13.78 -17.58 2.73
C GLY A 252 14.23 -17.26 1.30
N GLN A 253 15.53 -17.47 1.02
CA GLN A 253 16.10 -17.14 -0.28
C GLN A 253 15.47 -17.94 -1.43
N ALA A 254 15.15 -19.22 -1.22
CA ALA A 254 14.52 -20.06 -2.23
C ALA A 254 13.10 -19.57 -2.56
N ASP A 255 12.34 -19.17 -1.54
CA ASP A 255 11.01 -18.58 -1.71
C ASP A 255 11.08 -17.25 -2.48
N TRP A 256 12.03 -16.39 -2.11
CA TRP A 256 12.31 -15.15 -2.86
C TRP A 256 12.69 -15.43 -4.32
N GLN A 257 13.54 -16.41 -4.60
CA GLN A 257 13.91 -16.78 -5.97
C GLN A 257 12.73 -17.27 -6.81
N ALA A 258 11.76 -17.92 -6.17
CA ALA A 258 10.58 -18.44 -6.83
C ALA A 258 9.55 -17.33 -7.17
N HIS A 259 9.43 -16.32 -6.31
CA HIS A 259 8.31 -15.36 -6.34
C HIS A 259 8.70 -13.91 -6.63
N GLU A 260 9.99 -13.54 -6.61
CA GLU A 260 10.42 -12.17 -6.95
C GLU A 260 10.23 -11.87 -8.46
N PRO A 261 9.35 -10.94 -8.84
CA PRO A 261 9.10 -10.63 -10.25
C PRO A 261 10.31 -10.03 -10.97
N MET A 262 11.22 -9.33 -10.27
CA MET A 262 12.45 -8.80 -10.88
C MET A 262 13.34 -9.87 -11.50
N LEU A 263 13.26 -11.12 -11.02
CA LEU A 263 14.04 -12.24 -11.55
C LEU A 263 13.39 -12.90 -12.77
N ARG A 264 12.19 -12.46 -13.15
CA ARG A 264 11.32 -13.10 -14.15
C ARG A 264 10.77 -12.11 -15.18
N LEU A 265 11.42 -10.95 -15.34
CA LEU A 265 10.97 -9.91 -16.27
C LEU A 265 11.02 -10.34 -17.74
N ASP A 266 11.83 -11.34 -18.08
CA ASP A 266 11.87 -11.96 -19.41
C ASP A 266 10.55 -12.65 -19.79
N ALA A 267 9.78 -13.09 -18.79
CA ALA A 267 8.46 -13.68 -18.95
C ALA A 267 7.32 -12.65 -18.93
N LEU A 268 7.59 -11.38 -18.63
CA LEU A 268 6.54 -10.35 -18.56
C LEU A 268 6.02 -10.02 -19.97
N ARG A 269 4.71 -10.21 -20.17
CA ARG A 269 3.99 -9.75 -21.36
C ARG A 269 2.84 -8.85 -20.94
N VAL A 270 2.92 -7.58 -21.35
CA VAL A 270 1.93 -6.54 -21.06
C VAL A 270 1.91 -5.54 -22.21
N GLY A 271 0.73 -5.01 -22.55
CA GLY A 271 0.61 -3.99 -23.58
C GLY A 271 1.32 -2.68 -23.18
N SER A 272 1.09 -2.22 -21.96
CA SER A 272 1.73 -1.03 -21.40
C SER A 272 2.12 -1.19 -19.93
N LEU A 273 3.31 -0.71 -19.59
CA LEU A 273 3.81 -0.65 -18.22
C LEU A 273 4.11 0.81 -17.83
N GLY A 274 3.58 1.23 -16.69
CA GLY A 274 3.87 2.51 -16.04
C GLY A 274 4.48 2.32 -14.66
N VAL A 275 5.53 3.09 -14.33
CA VAL A 275 6.20 3.06 -13.02
C VAL A 275 6.35 4.46 -12.46
N TRP A 276 5.82 4.70 -11.25
CA TRP A 276 5.99 5.93 -10.50
C TRP A 276 6.60 5.62 -9.14
N CYS A 277 7.73 6.23 -8.79
CA CYS A 277 8.37 5.98 -7.50
C CYS A 277 9.16 7.21 -7.04
N GLY A 278 8.96 7.65 -5.80
CA GLY A 278 9.60 8.86 -5.29
C GLY A 278 11.12 8.68 -5.15
N GLN A 279 11.91 9.72 -5.41
CA GLN A 279 13.38 9.59 -5.33
C GLN A 279 13.90 9.23 -3.94
N GLU A 280 13.15 9.58 -2.89
CA GLU A 280 13.46 9.28 -1.50
C GLU A 280 12.79 7.99 -1.00
N ASP A 281 12.08 7.28 -1.89
CA ASP A 281 11.52 5.97 -1.62
C ASP A 281 12.64 4.90 -1.59
N PRO A 282 12.70 4.02 -0.57
CA PRO A 282 13.71 2.98 -0.49
C PRO A 282 13.69 2.02 -1.69
N PHE A 283 12.56 1.88 -2.39
CA PHE A 283 12.44 1.02 -3.56
C PHE A 283 12.81 1.71 -4.88
N CYS A 284 13.07 3.02 -4.88
CA CYS A 284 13.36 3.77 -6.12
C CYS A 284 14.50 3.18 -6.97
N PRO A 285 15.64 2.74 -6.39
CA PRO A 285 16.69 2.11 -7.20
C PRO A 285 16.21 0.87 -7.96
N ALA A 286 15.46 -0.01 -7.29
CA ALA A 286 14.92 -1.22 -7.92
C ALA A 286 13.79 -0.90 -8.91
N ALA A 287 12.94 0.09 -8.62
CA ALA A 287 11.90 0.55 -9.52
C ALA A 287 12.46 1.18 -10.82
N ARG A 288 13.60 1.88 -10.75
CA ARG A 288 14.33 2.36 -11.94
C ARG A 288 14.88 1.21 -12.78
N ASP A 289 15.44 0.20 -12.13
CA ASP A 289 15.95 -1.00 -12.80
C ASP A 289 14.83 -1.78 -13.47
N LEU A 290 13.67 -1.93 -12.80
CA LEU A 290 12.45 -2.49 -13.37
C LEU A 290 12.00 -1.73 -14.61
N ALA A 291 11.79 -0.41 -14.50
CA ALA A 291 11.27 0.40 -15.59
C ALA A 291 12.15 0.33 -16.84
N ARG A 292 13.47 0.29 -16.65
CA ARG A 292 14.45 0.15 -17.74
C ARG A 292 14.42 -1.24 -18.37
N GLN A 293 14.46 -2.30 -17.56
CA GLN A 293 14.54 -3.68 -18.05
C GLN A 293 13.24 -4.16 -18.70
N ALA A 294 12.10 -3.73 -18.16
CA ALA A 294 10.77 -4.07 -18.68
C ALA A 294 10.27 -3.06 -19.74
N HIS A 295 11.13 -2.14 -20.19
CA HIS A 295 10.80 -1.12 -21.19
C HIS A 295 9.49 -0.37 -20.90
N ALA A 296 9.34 0.13 -19.66
CA ALA A 296 8.15 0.84 -19.23
C ALA A 296 7.84 2.02 -20.16
N ARG A 297 6.59 2.10 -20.62
CA ARG A 297 6.10 3.18 -21.49
C ARG A 297 6.10 4.52 -20.76
N GLN A 298 5.81 4.50 -19.46
CA GLN A 298 5.92 5.66 -18.58
C GLN A 298 6.76 5.32 -17.37
N ALA A 299 7.69 6.19 -17.02
CA ALA A 299 8.55 6.02 -15.87
C ALA A 299 8.87 7.38 -15.25
N HIS A 300 8.34 7.64 -14.06
CA HIS A 300 8.46 8.93 -13.38
C HIS A 300 9.05 8.74 -11.99
N PHE A 301 10.14 9.47 -11.72
CA PHE A 301 10.83 9.43 -10.44
C PHE A 301 11.01 10.84 -9.85
N PRO A 302 9.91 11.54 -9.51
CA PRO A 302 9.98 12.86 -8.89
C PRO A 302 10.35 12.77 -7.40
N ASP A 303 10.66 13.89 -6.77
CA ASP A 303 10.86 13.94 -5.31
C ASP A 303 9.61 13.40 -4.60
N GLY A 304 9.81 12.51 -3.64
CA GLY A 304 8.73 11.75 -3.02
C GLY A 304 9.20 10.66 -2.08
N LEU A 305 8.41 10.46 -1.02
CA LEU A 305 8.60 9.41 -0.02
C LEU A 305 7.63 8.24 -0.26
N HIS A 306 7.87 7.11 0.42
CA HIS A 306 6.95 5.97 0.45
C HIS A 306 5.72 6.25 1.32
N THR A 307 4.75 7.02 0.81
CA THR A 307 3.62 7.55 1.59
C THR A 307 2.34 7.66 0.76
N ASP A 308 1.18 7.64 1.43
CA ASP A 308 -0.13 7.92 0.82
C ASP A 308 -0.15 9.26 0.07
N GLY A 309 0.49 10.30 0.62
CA GLY A 309 0.59 11.60 0.00
C GLY A 309 1.30 11.56 -1.35
N PHE A 310 2.40 10.81 -1.45
CA PHE A 310 3.05 10.57 -2.73
C PHE A 310 2.17 9.75 -3.68
N TRP A 311 1.53 8.67 -3.21
CA TRP A 311 0.68 7.84 -4.07
C TRP A 311 -0.51 8.62 -4.63
N ARG A 312 -1.17 9.44 -3.80
CA ARG A 312 -2.23 10.37 -4.25
C ARG A 312 -1.73 11.36 -5.31
N ARG A 313 -0.47 11.77 -5.25
CA ARG A 313 0.12 12.71 -6.21
C ARG A 313 0.26 12.09 -7.60
N VAL A 314 0.63 10.82 -7.67
CA VAL A 314 0.92 10.11 -8.94
C VAL A 314 -0.24 9.25 -9.45
N LEU A 315 -1.27 9.03 -8.62
CA LEU A 315 -2.44 8.24 -8.99
C LEU A 315 -3.21 8.79 -10.22
N PRO A 316 -3.34 10.12 -10.44
CA PRO A 316 -3.93 10.65 -11.68
C PRO A 316 -3.20 10.16 -12.94
N ASP A 317 -1.86 10.20 -12.96
CA ASP A 317 -1.06 9.76 -14.10
C ASP A 317 -1.24 8.26 -14.35
N ALA A 318 -1.24 7.46 -13.28
CA ALA A 318 -1.47 6.02 -13.35
C ALA A 318 -2.86 5.68 -13.92
N ILE A 319 -3.91 6.34 -13.43
CA ILE A 319 -5.28 6.16 -13.95
C ILE A 319 -5.36 6.61 -15.41
N GLY A 320 -4.68 7.70 -15.77
CA GLY A 320 -4.58 8.17 -17.14
C GLY A 320 -3.96 7.12 -18.08
N LEU A 321 -2.82 6.53 -17.70
CA LEU A 321 -2.20 5.45 -18.48
C LEU A 321 -3.17 4.27 -18.67
N LEU A 322 -3.81 3.82 -17.58
CA LEU A 322 -4.70 2.67 -17.58
C LEU A 322 -5.92 2.91 -18.49
N GLY A 323 -6.66 4.00 -18.28
CA GLY A 323 -7.89 4.28 -19.02
C GLY A 323 -7.67 4.44 -20.53
N HIS A 324 -6.61 5.16 -20.93
CA HIS A 324 -6.30 5.30 -22.36
C HIS A 324 -5.86 3.99 -23.00
N THR A 325 -5.09 3.16 -22.30
CA THR A 325 -4.64 1.87 -22.85
C THR A 325 -5.82 0.90 -23.01
N LEU A 326 -6.68 0.81 -21.99
CA LEU A 326 -7.86 -0.07 -21.98
C LEU A 326 -8.89 0.29 -23.06
N ALA A 327 -8.94 1.55 -23.51
CA ALA A 327 -9.83 1.97 -24.59
C ALA A 327 -9.34 1.59 -25.99
N THR A 328 -8.05 1.32 -26.16
CA THR A 328 -7.40 1.08 -27.46
C THR A 328 -7.05 -0.38 -27.73
N ALA A 329 -7.16 -1.24 -26.72
CA ALA A 329 -6.69 -2.63 -26.75
C ALA A 329 -7.76 -3.63 -27.19
#